data_AF-A0A444Z5W0-F1
#
_entry.id   AF-A0A444Z5W0-F1
#
_cell.length_a   1.000
_cell.length_b   1.000
_cell.length_c   1.000
_cell.angle_alpha   90.00
_cell.angle_beta   90.00
_cell.angle_gamma   90.00
#
_symmetry.space_group_name_H-M   'P 1'
#
loop_
_entity.id
_entity.type
_entity.pdbx_description
1 polymer ?
#
loop_
_entity_poly.entity_id
_entity_poly.type
_entity_poly.pdbx_seq_one_letter_code
_entity_poly.pdbx_strand_id
1 'polypeptide(L)'
;MPPPQPSSWSLLMLPPEPRSLELERWVDGCVRNTGLNCSTDKFLHLENMKLPEISSVFMNKSMTLDECDSLCKRNCSCTAYANIDIRNGGSGCVM
;
A
#
# COMPACT_ATOMS: atom_id res chain seq x y z
N MET A 1 19.35 -4.35 24.51
CA MET A 1 18.34 -3.51 23.82
C MET A 1 17.19 -4.45 23.48
N PRO A 2 15.99 -4.27 24.06
CA PRO A 2 14.87 -5.13 23.75
C PRO A 2 14.48 -4.95 22.28
N PRO A 3 14.04 -6.02 21.59
CA PRO A 3 13.52 -5.91 20.22
C PRO A 3 12.36 -4.90 20.20
N PRO A 4 12.25 -4.07 19.15
CA PRO A 4 11.14 -3.14 19.02
C PRO A 4 9.85 -3.95 19.05
N GLN A 5 8.93 -3.56 19.93
CA GLN A 5 7.61 -4.16 20.03
C GLN A 5 6.96 -4.13 18.63
N PRO A 6 6.33 -5.23 18.17
CA PRO A 6 5.67 -5.24 16.87
C PRO A 6 4.53 -4.22 16.93
N SER A 7 4.75 -3.12 16.23
CA SER A 7 3.75 -2.08 16.01
C SER A 7 2.54 -2.69 15.30
N SER A 8 1.35 -2.15 15.60
CA SER A 8 0.04 -2.71 15.24
C SER A 8 -0.17 -3.10 13.76
N TRP A 9 0.71 -2.65 12.85
CA TRP A 9 0.71 -3.03 11.44
C TRP A 9 1.14 -4.49 11.18
N SER A 10 1.90 -5.12 12.07
CA SER A 10 2.35 -6.52 11.91
C SER A 10 1.22 -7.54 11.99
N LEU A 11 0.01 -7.15 12.43
CA LEU A 11 -1.16 -8.03 12.52
C LEU A 11 -2.00 -8.06 11.22
N LEU A 12 -1.84 -7.08 10.33
CA LEU A 12 -2.56 -7.00 9.04
C LEU A 12 -1.86 -7.75 7.91
N MET A 13 -0.54 -7.90 8.02
CA MET A 13 0.30 -8.57 7.02
C MET A 13 1.00 -9.75 7.70
N LEU A 14 0.73 -10.97 7.22
CA LEU A 14 1.43 -12.14 7.68
C LEU A 14 2.65 -12.38 6.78
N PRO A 15 3.83 -12.67 7.35
CA PRO A 15 4.93 -13.20 6.56
C PRO A 15 4.52 -14.57 5.99
N PRO A 16 4.94 -14.91 4.76
CA PRO A 16 4.76 -16.27 4.23
C PRO A 16 5.43 -17.29 5.17
N GLU A 17 4.86 -18.51 5.26
CA GLU A 17 5.24 -19.55 6.25
C GLU A 17 6.75 -19.65 6.57
N PRO A 18 7.10 -19.99 7.83
CA PRO A 18 8.48 -19.98 8.29
C PRO A 18 9.25 -21.16 7.69
N ARG A 19 9.92 -20.94 6.55
CA ARG A 19 11.08 -21.75 6.16
C ARG A 19 12.37 -20.95 6.35
N SER A 20 12.88 -21.11 7.57
CA SER A 20 14.28 -20.98 8.03
C SER A 20 15.06 -19.69 7.70
N LEU A 21 15.57 -19.11 8.79
CA LEU A 21 16.59 -18.08 8.98
C LEU A 21 16.13 -16.61 9.02
N GLU A 22 16.42 -16.03 10.19
CA GLU A 22 15.82 -14.86 10.84
C GLU A 22 16.30 -13.49 10.32
N LEU A 23 16.95 -13.40 9.13
CA LEU A 23 17.43 -12.09 8.64
C LEU A 23 17.57 -11.93 7.12
N GLU A 24 17.38 -12.96 6.30
CA GLU A 24 17.71 -12.87 4.86
C GLU A 24 16.53 -12.90 3.89
N ARG A 25 15.28 -13.00 4.34
CA ARG A 25 14.17 -13.26 3.40
C ARG A 25 12.86 -12.50 3.65
N TRP A 26 12.92 -11.17 3.61
CA TRP A 26 11.81 -10.42 3.01
C TRP A 26 11.90 -10.39 1.47
N VAL A 27 12.53 -11.39 0.86
CA VAL A 27 12.63 -11.48 -0.62
C VAL A 27 11.25 -11.72 -1.23
N ASP A 28 10.38 -12.45 -0.53
CA ASP A 28 9.03 -12.78 -1.00
C ASP A 28 7.97 -11.75 -0.62
N GLY A 29 8.38 -10.68 0.09
CA GLY A 29 7.48 -9.62 0.54
C GLY A 29 6.49 -10.07 1.61
N CYS A 30 5.41 -9.31 1.74
CA CYS A 30 4.31 -9.59 2.68
C CYS A 30 3.02 -9.80 1.89
N VAL A 31 2.17 -10.72 2.35
CA VAL A 31 0.84 -10.95 1.79
C VAL A 31 -0.23 -10.45 2.75
N ARG A 32 -1.35 -10.00 2.19
CA ARG A 32 -2.49 -9.55 2.98
C ARG A 32 -3.06 -10.76 3.75
N ASN A 33 -3.27 -10.61 5.06
CA ASN A 33 -3.82 -11.68 5.90
C ASN A 33 -5.30 -11.97 5.53
N THR A 34 -6.06 -10.94 5.13
CA THR A 34 -7.45 -11.06 4.73
C THR A 34 -7.60 -10.94 3.21
N GLY A 35 -8.50 -11.72 2.60
CA GLY A 35 -8.84 -11.57 1.18
C GLY A 35 -9.47 -10.21 0.88
N LEU A 36 -9.16 -9.59 -0.26
CA LEU A 36 -9.74 -8.31 -0.67
C LEU A 36 -11.26 -8.44 -0.82
N ASN A 37 -12.00 -7.55 -0.16
CA ASN A 37 -13.42 -7.33 -0.36
C ASN A 37 -13.61 -5.90 -0.88
N CYS A 38 -13.73 -5.77 -2.20
CA CYS A 38 -13.87 -4.50 -2.91
C CYS A 38 -14.95 -3.56 -2.35
N SER A 39 -16.02 -4.10 -1.76
CA SER A 39 -17.12 -3.30 -1.21
C SER A 39 -16.87 -2.77 0.21
N THR A 40 -16.00 -3.44 1.00
CA THR A 40 -15.79 -3.12 2.43
C THR A 40 -14.33 -2.84 2.78
N ASP A 41 -13.41 -3.05 1.84
CA ASP A 41 -12.00 -2.76 2.03
C ASP A 41 -11.79 -1.29 2.34
N LYS A 42 -10.86 -1.05 3.26
CA LYS A 42 -10.44 0.27 3.67
C LYS A 42 -8.96 0.41 3.36
N PHE A 43 -8.59 1.60 2.90
CA PHE A 43 -7.20 1.95 2.69
C PHE A 43 -6.56 2.37 4.01
N LEU A 44 -5.36 1.85 4.25
CA LEU A 44 -4.51 2.29 5.33
C LEU A 44 -3.65 3.44 4.82
N HIS A 45 -3.70 4.59 5.49
CA HIS A 45 -2.80 5.71 5.16
C HIS A 45 -1.39 5.37 5.64
N LEU A 46 -0.47 5.23 4.69
CA LEU A 46 0.96 5.02 4.96
C LEU A 46 1.71 6.32 4.69
N GLU A 47 2.38 6.84 5.71
CA GLU A 47 3.19 8.06 5.61
C GLU A 47 4.65 7.73 5.34
N ASN A 48 5.38 8.66 4.71
CA ASN A 48 6.83 8.58 4.44
C ASN A 48 7.27 7.37 3.60
N MET A 49 6.39 6.90 2.71
CA MET A 49 6.70 5.80 1.80
C MET A 49 7.36 6.28 0.52
N LYS A 50 8.33 5.50 0.02
CA LYS A 50 8.82 5.64 -1.36
C LYS A 50 7.87 4.83 -2.26
N LEU A 51 7.26 5.51 -3.24
CA LEU A 51 6.45 4.81 -4.23
C LEU A 51 7.36 3.83 -5.01
N PRO A 52 6.93 2.57 -5.22
CA PRO A 52 7.68 1.62 -6.05
C PRO A 52 7.84 2.17 -7.47
N GLU A 53 8.82 1.70 -8.25
CA GLU A 53 8.92 2.13 -9.65
C GLU A 53 7.69 1.67 -10.43
N ILE A 54 6.92 2.66 -10.89
CA ILE A 54 5.59 2.45 -11.41
C ILE A 54 5.64 2.39 -12.95
N SER A 55 5.67 1.19 -13.53
CA SER A 55 5.81 0.99 -14.98
C SER A 55 4.51 0.73 -15.73
N SER A 56 3.40 0.38 -15.06
CA SER A 56 2.15 -0.07 -15.71
C SER A 56 0.88 0.31 -14.95
N VAL A 57 0.70 1.59 -14.63
CA VAL A 57 -0.26 2.02 -13.60
C VAL A 57 -1.01 3.25 -14.08
N PHE A 58 -2.28 3.33 -13.74
CA PHE A 58 -3.11 4.45 -14.18
C PHE A 58 -2.61 5.72 -13.50
N MET A 59 -2.34 6.75 -14.30
CA MET A 59 -1.76 8.00 -13.83
C MET A 59 -2.55 9.18 -14.39
N ASN A 60 -3.09 10.02 -13.50
CA ASN A 60 -3.80 11.23 -13.88
C ASN A 60 -3.33 12.41 -13.04
N LYS A 61 -2.63 13.37 -13.66
CA LYS A 61 -2.04 14.54 -12.98
C LYS A 61 -3.06 15.59 -12.56
N SER A 62 -4.25 15.58 -13.14
CA SER A 62 -5.29 16.58 -12.86
C SER A 62 -6.25 16.16 -11.75
N MET A 63 -6.27 14.87 -11.38
CA MET A 63 -7.15 14.35 -10.34
C MET A 63 -6.66 14.72 -8.94
N THR A 64 -7.62 14.92 -8.04
CA THR A 64 -7.39 15.07 -6.61
C THR A 64 -7.28 13.70 -5.93
N LEU A 65 -6.74 13.68 -4.70
CA LEU A 65 -6.59 12.46 -3.92
C LEU A 65 -7.95 11.82 -3.57
N ASP A 66 -8.98 12.62 -3.30
CA ASP A 66 -10.34 12.14 -3.02
C ASP A 66 -11.00 11.46 -4.24
N GLU A 67 -10.79 12.03 -5.44
CA GLU A 67 -11.23 11.39 -6.67
C GLU A 67 -10.45 10.09 -6.92
N CYS A 68 -9.17 10.07 -6.56
CA CYS A 68 -8.32 8.88 -6.65
C CYS A 68 -8.82 7.76 -5.73
N ASP A 69 -9.14 8.07 -4.47
CA ASP A 69 -9.74 7.13 -3.51
C ASP A 69 -11.06 6.56 -4.05
N SER A 70 -11.94 7.44 -4.54
CA SER A 70 -13.24 7.04 -5.10
C SER A 70 -13.09 6.14 -6.33
N LEU A 71 -12.10 6.42 -7.19
CA LEU A 71 -11.84 5.64 -8.40
C LEU A 71 -11.19 4.29 -8.06
N CYS A 72 -10.28 4.26 -7.09
CA CYS A 72 -9.68 3.05 -6.57
C CYS A 72 -10.73 2.13 -5.92
N LYS A 73 -11.65 2.68 -5.12
CA LYS A 73 -12.78 1.92 -4.53
C LYS A 73 -13.71 1.28 -5.56
N ARG A 74 -13.84 1.89 -6.75
CA ARG A 74 -14.64 1.34 -7.85
C ARG A 74 -13.90 0.28 -8.65
N ASN A 75 -12.57 0.25 -8.57
CA ASN A 75 -11.75 -0.70 -9.29
C ASN A 75 -11.24 -1.78 -8.32
N CYS A 76 -11.85 -2.96 -8.34
CA CYS A 76 -11.47 -4.06 -7.45
C CYS A 76 -10.06 -4.61 -7.69
N SER A 77 -9.41 -4.23 -8.79
CA SER A 77 -7.99 -4.53 -9.04
C SER A 77 -7.05 -3.47 -8.43
N CYS A 78 -7.59 -2.34 -7.97
CA CYS A 78 -6.82 -1.31 -7.29
C CYS A 78 -6.47 -1.76 -5.87
N THR A 79 -5.18 -1.73 -5.55
CA THR A 79 -4.67 -2.17 -4.24
C THR A 79 -4.06 -1.04 -3.43
N ALA A 80 -3.66 0.05 -4.08
CA ALA A 80 -3.11 1.24 -3.49
C ALA A 80 -3.36 2.45 -4.39
N TYR A 81 -3.33 3.65 -3.82
CA TYR A 81 -3.31 4.88 -4.57
C TYR A 81 -2.44 5.92 -3.86
N ALA A 82 -1.89 6.87 -4.62
CA ALA A 82 -1.04 7.93 -4.08
C ALA A 82 -1.07 9.19 -4.96
N ASN A 83 -0.56 10.29 -4.40
CA ASN A 83 -0.28 11.49 -5.19
C ASN A 83 0.97 11.27 -6.07
N ILE A 84 0.93 11.75 -7.32
CA ILE A 84 2.08 11.69 -8.23
C ILE A 84 3.12 12.73 -7.83
N ASP A 85 2.64 13.92 -7.51
CA ASP A 85 3.45 15.05 -7.07
C ASP A 85 3.02 15.39 -5.65
N ILE A 86 3.96 15.51 -4.72
CA ILE A 86 3.69 15.85 -3.31
C ILE A 86 3.87 17.34 -3.01
N ARG A 87 4.29 18.14 -4.00
CA ARG A 87 4.49 19.58 -3.84
C ARG A 87 3.15 20.28 -3.64
N ASN A 88 3.17 21.38 -2.89
CA ASN A 88 2.01 22.28 -2.71
C ASN A 88 0.72 21.59 -2.21
N GLY A 89 0.84 20.62 -1.31
CA GLY A 89 -0.29 19.86 -0.77
C GLY A 89 -0.63 18.58 -1.53
N GLY A 90 0.12 18.29 -2.60
CA GLY A 90 -0.01 17.08 -3.39
C GLY A 90 -1.00 17.22 -4.54
N SER A 91 -0.65 16.65 -5.70
CA SER A 91 -1.49 16.65 -6.89
C SER A 91 -1.29 15.40 -7.74
N GLY A 92 -2.35 15.06 -8.45
CA GLY A 92 -2.40 13.90 -9.31
C GLY A 92 -2.70 12.61 -8.55
N CYS A 93 -3.03 11.58 -9.31
CA CYS A 93 -3.46 10.27 -8.84
C CYS A 93 -2.67 9.20 -9.57
N VAL A 94 -2.09 8.26 -8.81
CA VAL A 94 -1.50 7.04 -9.34
C VAL A 94 -2.07 5.84 -8.57
N MET A 95 -2.44 4.78 -9.28
CA MET A 95 -3.13 3.58 -8.75
C MET A 95 -2.85 2.31 -9.53
#